data_AF-A0A7S1HV93-F1
#
_entry.id   AF-A0A7S1HV93-F1
#
_cell.length_a   1.000
_cell.length_b   1.000
_cell.length_c   1.000
_cell.angle_alpha   90.00
_cell.angle_beta   90.00
_cell.angle_gamma   90.00
#
_symmetry.space_group_name_H-M   'P 1'
#
loop_
_entity.id
_entity.type
_entity.pdbx_description
1 polymer ?
#
loop_
_entity_poly.entity_id
_entity_poly.type
_entity_poly.pdbx_seq_one_letter_code
_entity_poly.pdbx_strand_id
1 'polypeptide(L)'
;GTRGHDDNAGIAKIAQQMVLVNATTSGSLGFRLCGMRVWQTKTKEYKALDKTWGASCVDETSMLNAIMTYLDNGIAFREEVLAVFLQHLKRLEGWMCHQKKYRFYSSSI
;
A
#
# COMPACT_ATOMS: atom_id res chain seq x y z
N GLY A 1 -1.62 7.99 0.44
CA GLY A 1 -1.96 9.27 1.08
C GLY A 1 -3.41 9.28 1.51
N THR A 2 -3.78 10.23 2.37
CA THR A 2 -5.14 10.39 2.93
C THR A 2 -6.16 11.00 1.96
N ARG A 3 -5.72 11.46 0.79
CA ARG A 3 -6.57 11.99 -0.28
C ARG A 3 -6.26 11.33 -1.62
N GLY A 4 -7.29 10.74 -2.24
CA GLY A 4 -7.17 9.98 -3.50
C GLY A 4 -7.36 10.78 -4.78
N HIS A 5 -7.62 12.08 -4.70
CA HIS A 5 -7.85 12.94 -5.86
C HIS A 5 -6.97 14.20 -5.82
N ASP A 6 -6.68 14.73 -7.00
CA ASP A 6 -6.01 16.03 -7.16
C ASP A 6 -7.01 17.20 -7.01
N ASP A 7 -6.51 18.42 -7.20
CA ASP A 7 -7.28 19.66 -7.06
C ASP A 7 -8.20 19.94 -8.25
N ASN A 8 -8.01 19.25 -9.39
CA ASN A 8 -8.77 19.44 -10.64
C ASN A 8 -9.79 18.30 -10.90
N ALA A 9 -9.93 17.36 -9.96
CA ALA A 9 -10.81 16.22 -10.10
C ALA A 9 -12.28 16.64 -10.16
N GLY A 10 -13.04 16.07 -11.10
CA GLY A 10 -14.48 16.29 -11.19
C GLY A 10 -15.25 15.71 -9.99
N ILE A 11 -16.48 16.22 -9.77
CA ILE A 11 -17.34 15.88 -8.61
C ILE A 11 -17.51 14.35 -8.45
N ALA A 12 -17.81 13.64 -9.54
CA ALA A 12 -17.99 12.18 -9.50
C ALA A 12 -16.72 11.44 -9.03
N LYS A 13 -15.54 11.90 -9.47
CA LYS A 13 -14.25 11.32 -9.07
C LYS A 13 -13.96 11.59 -7.61
N ILE A 14 -14.22 12.82 -7.14
CA ILE A 14 -14.08 13.19 -5.73
C ILE A 14 -14.96 12.29 -4.87
N ALA A 15 -16.25 12.15 -5.20
CA ALA A 15 -17.17 11.28 -4.47
C ALA A 15 -16.67 9.82 -4.40
N GLN A 16 -16.24 9.26 -5.53
CA GLN A 16 -15.68 7.90 -5.57
C GLN A 16 -14.44 7.75 -4.68
N GLN A 17 -13.53 8.74 -4.68
CA GLN A 17 -12.31 8.69 -3.87
C GLN A 17 -12.62 8.87 -2.37
N MET A 18 -13.60 9.69 -2.00
CA MET A 18 -14.02 9.83 -0.61
C MET A 18 -14.57 8.51 -0.04
N VAL A 19 -15.43 7.82 -0.80
CA VAL A 19 -15.94 6.49 -0.41
C VAL A 19 -14.78 5.53 -0.18
N LEU A 20 -13.82 5.51 -1.11
CA LEU A 20 -12.66 4.62 -1.01
C LEU A 20 -11.76 4.97 0.19
N VAL A 21 -11.50 6.25 0.43
CA VAL A 21 -10.69 6.69 1.57
C VAL A 21 -11.34 6.30 2.90
N ASN A 22 -12.66 6.40 2.99
CA ASN A 22 -13.41 6.06 4.20
C ASN A 22 -13.55 4.54 4.42
N ALA A 23 -13.66 3.77 3.33
CA ALA A 23 -13.83 2.32 3.39
C ALA A 23 -12.51 1.54 3.56
N THR A 24 -11.36 2.22 3.53
CA THR A 24 -10.04 1.57 3.58
C THR A 24 -9.14 2.26 4.60
N THR A 25 -8.00 1.64 4.84
CA THR A 25 -6.89 2.20 5.63
C THR A 25 -6.29 3.49 5.07
N SER A 26 -6.70 3.95 3.88
CA SER A 26 -6.19 5.21 3.32
C SER A 26 -6.48 6.41 4.23
N GLY A 27 -7.65 6.45 4.87
CA GLY A 27 -8.03 7.52 5.78
C GLY A 27 -7.30 7.46 7.13
N SER A 28 -7.20 6.26 7.72
CA SER A 28 -6.63 6.06 9.06
C SER A 28 -5.10 5.95 9.07
N LEU A 29 -4.51 5.21 8.12
CA LEU A 29 -3.07 4.93 8.05
C LEU A 29 -2.36 5.74 6.96
N GLY A 30 -3.10 6.44 6.10
CA GLY A 30 -2.51 7.20 5.00
C GLY A 30 -2.04 6.34 3.82
N PHE A 31 -2.30 5.03 3.81
CA PHE A 31 -2.08 4.12 2.67
C PHE A 31 -3.07 2.96 2.72
N ARG A 32 -3.16 2.21 1.63
CA ARG A 32 -3.96 0.98 1.51
C ARG A 32 -3.24 -0.01 0.61
N LEU A 33 -3.63 -1.26 0.67
CA LEU A 33 -3.10 -2.30 -0.20
C LEU A 33 -3.91 -2.40 -1.51
N CYS A 34 -3.23 -2.39 -2.65
CA CYS A 34 -3.86 -2.49 -3.98
C CYS A 34 -3.81 -3.91 -4.58
N GLY A 35 -3.20 -4.85 -3.86
CA GLY A 35 -2.96 -6.23 -4.27
C GLY A 35 -1.51 -6.63 -3.97
N MET A 36 -1.22 -7.92 -4.09
CA MET A 36 0.14 -8.43 -3.99
C MET A 36 0.30 -9.71 -4.82
N ARG A 37 1.55 -10.02 -5.17
CA ARG A 37 1.91 -11.30 -5.78
C ARG A 37 3.21 -11.80 -5.16
N VAL A 38 3.15 -12.97 -4.53
CA VAL A 38 4.24 -13.54 -3.73
C VAL A 38 4.61 -14.91 -4.28
N TRP A 39 5.89 -15.13 -4.56
CA TRP A 39 6.39 -16.45 -4.98
C TRP A 39 6.46 -17.40 -3.79
N GLN A 40 5.76 -18.53 -3.89
CA GLN A 40 5.72 -19.57 -2.86
C GLN A 40 6.71 -20.69 -3.22
N THR A 41 7.81 -20.76 -2.48
CA THR A 41 8.96 -21.60 -2.82
C THR A 41 8.67 -23.09 -2.65
N LYS A 42 7.77 -23.45 -1.73
CA LYS A 42 7.32 -24.84 -1.50
C LYS A 42 6.46 -25.36 -2.66
N THR A 43 5.46 -24.59 -3.09
CA THR A 43 4.52 -24.99 -4.13
C THR A 43 4.99 -24.68 -5.54
N LYS A 44 6.01 -23.83 -5.70
CA LYS A 44 6.52 -23.33 -6.99
C LYS A 44 5.46 -22.56 -7.79
N GLU A 45 4.62 -21.80 -7.08
CA GLU A 45 3.55 -21.01 -7.68
C GLU A 45 3.50 -19.60 -7.08
N TYR A 46 2.80 -18.70 -7.77
CA TYR A 46 2.52 -17.37 -7.23
C TYR A 46 1.20 -17.37 -6.45
N LYS A 47 1.25 -16.93 -5.19
CA LYS A 47 0.06 -16.47 -4.46
C LYS A 47 -0.26 -15.05 -4.93
N ALA A 48 -1.35 -14.88 -5.67
CA ALA A 48 -1.82 -13.58 -6.14
C ALA A 48 -3.08 -13.17 -5.36
N LEU A 49 -3.05 -11.97 -4.79
CA LEU A 49 -4.17 -11.36 -4.08
C LEU A 49 -4.48 -10.04 -4.77
N ASP A 50 -5.73 -9.84 -5.14
CA ASP A 50 -6.14 -8.73 -5.98
C ASP A 50 -6.43 -7.46 -5.16
N LYS A 51 -6.89 -6.42 -5.86
CA LYS A 51 -7.28 -5.15 -5.24
C LYS A 51 -8.48 -5.29 -4.32
N THR A 52 -9.41 -6.19 -4.64
CA THR A 52 -10.61 -6.43 -3.83
C THR A 52 -10.22 -7.01 -2.48
N TRP A 53 -9.31 -7.98 -2.48
CA TRP A 53 -8.70 -8.52 -1.27
C TRP A 53 -7.95 -7.43 -0.50
N GLY A 54 -7.11 -6.64 -1.17
CA GLY A 54 -6.37 -5.54 -0.53
C GLY A 54 -7.26 -4.50 0.15
N ALA A 55 -8.43 -4.22 -0.43
CA ALA A 55 -9.41 -3.31 0.15
C ALA A 55 -10.10 -3.86 1.42
N SER A 56 -10.05 -5.18 1.66
CA SER A 56 -10.56 -5.80 2.90
C SER A 56 -9.64 -5.63 4.11
N CYS A 57 -8.39 -5.17 3.90
CA CYS A 57 -7.48 -4.78 4.98
C CYS A 57 -7.86 -3.40 5.52
N VAL A 58 -8.83 -3.38 6.45
CA VAL A 58 -9.50 -2.16 6.92
C VAL A 58 -8.93 -1.58 8.21
N ASP A 59 -8.02 -2.28 8.88
CA ASP A 59 -7.40 -1.86 10.15
C ASP A 59 -5.89 -2.17 10.19
N GLU A 60 -5.22 -1.72 11.26
CA GLU A 60 -3.77 -1.90 11.44
C GLU A 60 -3.38 -3.38 11.56
N THR A 61 -4.15 -4.18 12.29
CA THR A 61 -3.89 -5.61 12.49
C THR A 61 -3.96 -6.39 11.17
N SER A 62 -5.02 -6.20 10.39
CA SER A 62 -5.20 -6.83 9.08
C SER A 62 -4.16 -6.34 8.06
N MET A 63 -3.75 -5.08 8.14
CA MET A 63 -2.67 -4.53 7.32
C MET A 63 -1.32 -5.16 7.67
N LEU A 64 -1.00 -5.28 8.96
CA LEU A 64 0.23 -5.93 9.42
C LEU A 64 0.30 -7.38 8.94
N ASN A 65 -0.81 -8.13 9.10
CA ASN A 65 -0.91 -9.50 8.60
C ASN A 65 -0.73 -9.59 7.07
N ALA A 66 -1.23 -8.60 6.31
CA ALA A 66 -1.04 -8.54 4.87
C ALA A 66 0.42 -8.29 4.48
N ILE A 67 1.11 -7.38 5.18
CA ILE A 67 2.55 -7.13 4.99
C ILE A 67 3.35 -8.38 5.36
N MET A 68 2.99 -9.07 6.45
CA MET A 68 3.65 -10.31 6.84
C MET A 68 3.47 -11.40 5.78
N THR A 69 2.26 -11.51 5.21
CA THR A 69 1.97 -12.42 4.09
C THR A 69 2.82 -12.10 2.86
N TYR A 70 3.05 -10.81 2.58
CA TYR A 70 3.89 -10.40 1.45
C TYR A 70 5.35 -10.84 1.59
N LEU A 71 5.86 -10.84 2.83
CA LEU A 71 7.24 -11.18 3.16
C LEU A 71 7.46 -12.67 3.43
N ASP A 72 6.43 -13.50 3.41
CA ASP A 72 6.55 -14.95 3.58
C ASP A 72 6.62 -15.66 2.21
N ASN A 73 7.77 -16.27 1.91
CA ASN A 73 7.98 -17.01 0.67
C ASN A 73 7.55 -18.49 0.73
N GLY A 74 6.83 -18.88 1.79
CA GLY A 74 6.36 -20.22 2.07
C GLY A 74 7.36 -21.10 2.82
N ILE A 75 8.61 -20.67 2.96
CA ILE A 75 9.67 -21.38 3.71
C ILE A 75 10.14 -20.54 4.89
N ALA A 76 10.36 -19.25 4.68
CA ALA A 76 10.88 -18.33 5.68
C ALA A 76 10.33 -16.92 5.43
N PHE A 77 10.29 -16.16 6.53
CA PHE A 77 10.03 -14.74 6.51
C PHE A 77 11.26 -13.98 5.99
N ARG A 78 11.05 -13.07 5.03
CA ARG A 78 12.12 -12.36 4.31
C ARG A 78 12.47 -11.03 4.98
N GLU A 79 13.06 -11.10 6.16
CA GLU A 79 13.48 -9.92 6.95
C GLU A 79 14.44 -9.00 6.21
N GLU A 80 15.30 -9.56 5.36
CA GLU A 80 16.26 -8.80 4.57
C GLU A 80 15.57 -7.92 3.52
N VAL A 81 14.43 -8.38 2.97
CA VAL A 81 13.62 -7.59 2.05
C VAL A 81 12.97 -6.43 2.79
N LEU A 82 12.46 -6.68 4.00
CA LEU A 82 11.89 -5.64 4.87
C LEU A 82 12.94 -4.57 5.20
N ALA A 83 14.15 -4.97 5.56
CA ALA A 83 15.24 -4.04 5.88
C ALA A 83 15.58 -3.11 4.70
N VAL A 84 15.70 -3.68 3.49
CA VAL A 84 15.96 -2.90 2.27
C VAL A 84 14.77 -1.97 1.95
N PHE A 85 13.54 -2.47 2.07
CA PHE A 85 12.34 -1.67 1.82
C PHE A 85 12.24 -0.47 2.79
N LEU A 86 12.51 -0.68 4.08
CA LEU A 86 12.56 0.40 5.07
C LEU A 86 13.63 1.45 4.76
N GLN A 87 14.78 1.05 4.23
CA GLN A 87 15.82 1.99 3.79
C GLN A 87 15.32 2.87 2.63
N HIS A 88 14.65 2.28 1.64
CA HIS A 88 14.07 3.03 0.53
C HIS A 88 12.96 3.98 0.99
N LEU A 89 12.08 3.54 1.90
CA LEU A 89 11.03 4.39 2.46
C LEU A 89 11.61 5.60 3.21
N LYS A 90 12.64 5.42 4.05
CA LYS A 90 13.31 6.52 4.75
C LYS A 90 13.92 7.54 3.78
N ARG A 91 14.52 7.07 2.68
CA ARG A 91 15.07 7.97 1.64
C ARG A 91 13.96 8.74 0.93
N LEU A 92 12.85 8.07 0.61
CA LEU A 92 11.70 8.69 -0.03
C LEU A 92 11.05 9.73 0.90
N GLU A 93 10.83 9.38 2.16
CA GLU A 93 10.35 10.30 3.19
C GLU A 93 11.24 11.54 3.28
N GLY A 94 12.56 11.35 3.38
CA GLY A 94 13.52 12.45 3.39
C GLY A 94 13.36 13.38 2.19
N TRP A 95 13.23 12.85 0.97
CA TRP A 95 13.00 13.67 -0.21
C TRP A 95 11.63 14.38 -0.18
N MET A 96 10.57 13.66 0.20
CA MET A 96 9.21 14.18 0.28
C MET A 96 9.05 15.33 1.28
N CYS A 97 9.77 15.29 2.41
CA CYS A 97 9.75 16.34 3.42
C CYS A 97 10.41 17.65 2.97
N HIS A 98 11.40 17.60 2.05
CA HIS A 98 12.16 18.77 1.62
C HIS A 98 11.66 19.38 0.30
N GLN A 99 11.13 18.55 -0.60
CA GLN A 99 10.63 19.03 -1.88
C GLN A 99 9.32 19.83 -1.69
N LYS A 100 9.15 20.90 -2.47
CA LYS A 100 7.92 21.74 -2.46
C LYS A 100 7.27 21.87 -3.84
N LYS A 101 7.75 21.11 -4.83
CA LYS A 101 7.38 21.28 -6.23
C LYS A 101 6.23 20.37 -6.65
N TYR A 102 6.12 19.20 -6.02
CA TYR A 102 5.22 18.14 -6.45
C TYR A 102 4.28 17.75 -5.32
N ARG A 103 3.03 17.44 -5.69
CA ARG A 103 2.09 16.72 -4.84
C ARG A 103 1.65 15.48 -5.60
N PHE A 104 1.71 14.33 -4.92
CA PHE A 104 1.42 13.04 -5.52
C PHE A 104 0.06 12.54 -5.01
N TYR A 105 -0.90 12.41 -5.92
CA TYR A 105 -2.24 11.88 -5.64
C TYR A 105 -2.42 10.56 -6.38
N SER A 106 -3.06 9.60 -5.72
CA SER A 106 -3.28 8.26 -6.30
C SER A 106 -2.01 7.55 -6.80
N SER A 107 -0.82 7.97 -6.35
CA SER A 107 0.44 7.29 -6.61
C SER A 107 0.61 6.07 -5.70
N SER A 108 1.45 5.13 -6.10
CA SER A 108 1.75 3.90 -5.36
C SER A 108 3.26 3.74 -5.17
N ILE A 109 3.64 3.00 -4.15
CA ILE A 109 5.01 2.54 -3.86
C ILE A 109 5.05 1.05 -4.16
#